data_AF-A0A938GXE4-F1
#
_entry.id   AF-A0A938GXE4-F1
#
_cell.length_a   1.000
_cell.length_b   1.000
_cell.length_c   1.000
_cell.angle_alpha   90.00
_cell.angle_beta   90.00
_cell.angle_gamma   90.00
#
_symmetry.space_group_name_H-M   'P 1'
#
loop_
_entity.id
_entity.type
_entity.pdbx_description
1 polymer ?
#
loop_
_entity_poly.entity_id
_entity_poly.type
_entity_poly.pdbx_seq_one_letter_code
_entity_poly.pdbx_strand_id
1 'polypeptide(L)' 'VMPHFYRNWAIEDLRRFILNGIVWSAKLEVPAPGVQTAPLDLAAFKPESVHPLPPKPKKSAAATTKP' A
#
# COMPACT_ATOMS: atom_id res chain seq x y z
N VAL A 1 -3.93 -13.72 0.57
CA VAL A 1 -4.26 -12.54 -0.25
C VAL A 1 -3.24 -11.47 0.10
N MET A 2 -2.56 -10.88 -0.88
CA MET A 2 -1.39 -10.04 -0.58
C MET A 2 -1.83 -8.78 0.20
N PRO A 3 -1.35 -8.57 1.44
CA PRO A 3 -1.50 -7.28 2.09
C PRO A 3 -0.54 -6.32 1.39
N HIS A 4 -1.07 -5.54 0.46
CA HIS A 4 -0.32 -4.46 -0.16
C HIS A 4 -0.52 -3.19 0.66
N PHE A 5 0.53 -2.75 1.33
CA PHE A 5 0.50 -1.50 2.07
C PHE A 5 0.53 -0.33 1.10
N TYR A 6 -0.37 0.64 1.29
CA TYR A 6 -0.49 1.79 0.39
C TYR A 6 0.43 2.96 0.78
N ARG A 7 1.34 2.79 1.75
CA ARG A 7 2.27 3.86 2.16
C ARG A 7 3.04 4.45 0.98
N ASN A 8 3.51 3.60 0.05
CA ASN A 8 4.26 4.06 -1.12
C ASN A 8 3.42 4.91 -2.06
N TRP A 9 2.09 4.76 -2.04
CA TRP A 9 1.18 5.61 -2.82
C TRP A 9 1.15 7.04 -2.33
N ALA A 10 1.72 7.40 -1.17
CA ALA A 10 1.93 8.80 -0.80
C ALA A 10 3.00 9.49 -1.66
N ILE A 11 3.91 8.72 -2.28
CA ILE A 11 4.98 9.24 -3.15
C ILE A 11 4.36 9.62 -4.50
N GLU A 12 4.32 10.92 -4.79
CA GLU A 12 3.71 11.45 -6.01
C GLU A 12 4.38 10.92 -7.28
N ASP A 13 5.71 10.90 -7.32
CA ASP A 13 6.44 10.44 -8.50
C ASP A 13 6.19 8.96 -8.82
N LEU A 14 6.00 8.12 -7.78
CA LEU A 14 5.60 6.74 -7.97
C LEU A 14 4.20 6.65 -8.61
N ARG A 15 3.24 7.43 -8.09
CA ARG A 15 1.88 7.48 -8.67
C ARG A 15 1.94 7.94 -10.12
N ARG A 16 2.69 9.01 -10.40
CA ARG A 16 2.86 9.56 -11.75
C ARG A 16 3.48 8.54 -12.69
N PHE A 17 4.52 7.81 -12.27
CA PHE A 17 5.14 6.75 -13.05
C PHE A 17 4.15 5.63 -13.41
N ILE A 18 3.42 5.11 -12.42
CA ILE A 18 2.42 4.04 -12.63
C ILE A 18 1.32 4.51 -13.59
N LEU A 19 0.78 5.72 -13.38
CA LEU A 19 -0.31 6.26 -14.20
C LEU A 19 0.13 6.58 -15.63
N ASN A 20 1.34 7.11 -15.81
CA ASN A 20 1.93 7.28 -17.14
C ASN A 20 2.04 5.92 -17.85
N GLY A 21 2.46 4.86 -17.14
CA GLY A 21 2.53 3.50 -17.68
C GLY A 21 1.16 2.95 -18.10
N ILE A 22 0.10 3.23 -17.33
CA ILE A 22 -1.28 2.84 -17.68
C ILE A 22 -1.74 3.55 -18.95
N VAL A 23 -1.60 4.88 -19.02
CA VAL A 23 -1.97 5.68 -20.20
C VAL A 23 -1.22 5.19 -21.43
N TRP A 24 0.09 4.96 -21.30
CA TRP A 24 0.93 4.44 -22.38
C TRP A 24 0.49 3.03 -22.82
N SER A 25 0.19 2.12 -21.88
CA SER A 25 -0.27 0.75 -22.20
C SER A 25 -1.63 0.73 -22.92
N ALA A 26 -2.45 1.75 -22.67
CA ALA A 26 -3.70 1.97 -23.38
C ALA A 26 -3.51 2.59 -24.78
N LYS A 27 -2.25 2.79 -25.22
CA LYS A 27 -1.87 3.45 -26.49
C LYS A 27 -2.37 4.90 -26.61
N LEU A 28 -2.52 5.57 -25.47
CA LEU A 28 -2.86 6.99 -25.40
C LEU A 28 -1.58 7.81 -25.23
N GLU A 29 -1.63 9.09 -25.61
CA GLU A 29 -0.54 10.02 -25.35
C GLU A 29 -0.44 10.32 -23.85
N VAL A 30 0.78 10.20 -23.33
CA VAL A 30 1.09 10.62 -21.96
C VAL A 30 1.23 12.15 -21.94
N PRO A 31 0.54 12.86 -21.04
CA PRO A 31 0.69 14.31 -20.94
C PRO A 31 2.14 14.73 -20.70
N ALA A 32 2.57 15.85 -21.29
CA ALA A 32 3.91 16.40 -21.07
C ALA A 32 4.27 16.63 -19.58
N PRO A 33 3.39 17.16 -18.72
CA PRO A 33 3.68 17.26 -17.29
C PRO A 33 3.50 15.92 -16.53
N GLY A 34 3.17 14.83 -17.22
CA GLY A 34 2.72 13.56 -16.66
C GLY A 34 1.27 13.60 -16.16
N VAL A 35 0.73 12.43 -15.83
CA VAL A 35 -0.62 12.31 -15.27
C VAL A 35 -0.64 12.90 -13.86
N GLN A 36 -1.48 13.92 -13.66
CA GLN A 36 -1.62 14.61 -12.38
C GLN A 36 -2.65 13.91 -11.48
N THR A 37 -2.38 13.91 -10.18
CA THR A 37 -3.27 13.32 -9.17
C THR A 37 -3.47 14.28 -8.01
N ALA A 38 -4.63 14.21 -7.36
CA ALA A 38 -4.82 14.88 -6.08
C ALA A 38 -3.82 14.33 -5.04
N PRO A 39 -3.36 15.16 -4.09
CA PRO A 39 -2.58 14.70 -2.96
C PRO A 39 -3.32 13.58 -2.21
N LEU A 40 -2.59 12.51 -1.86
CA LEU A 40 -3.15 11.39 -1.13
C LEU A 40 -2.96 11.61 0.38
N ASP A 41 -4.05 11.65 1.13
CA ASP A 41 -4.02 11.61 2.59
C ASP A 41 -4.07 10.17 3.09
N LEU A 42 -2.98 9.71 3.70
CA LEU A 42 -2.91 8.36 4.28
C LEU A 42 -3.80 8.22 5.53
N ALA A 43 -4.17 9.30 6.20
CA ALA A 43 -5.04 9.27 7.38
C ALA A 43 -6.47 8.86 7.03
N ALA A 44 -6.86 8.92 5.76
CA ALA A 44 -8.14 8.42 5.28
C ALA A 44 -8.24 6.88 5.29
N PHE A 45 -7.14 6.16 5.50
CA PHE A 45 -7.08 4.70 5.43
C PHE A 45 -6.88 4.05 6.81
N LYS A 46 -7.29 2.79 6.93
CA LYS A 46 -7.05 2.01 8.16
C LYS A 46 -5.54 1.82 8.36
N PRO A 47 -5.02 1.87 9.60
CA PRO A 47 -3.58 1.71 9.88
C PRO A 47 -2.99 0.40 9.34
N GLU A 48 -3.77 -0.69 9.35
CA GLU A 48 -3.42 -2.00 8.82
C GLU A 48 -3.20 -2.02 7.29
N SER A 49 -3.73 -1.03 6.58
CA SER A 49 -3.55 -0.84 5.13
C SER A 49 -2.33 0.04 4.81
N VAL A 50 -1.75 0.72 5.81
CA VAL A 50 -0.58 1.59 5.66
C VAL A 50 0.69 0.92 6.17
N HIS A 51 0.58 0.16 7.26
CA HIS A 51 1.70 -0.51 7.90
C HIS A 51 1.38 -1.96 8.24
N PRO A 52 2.37 -2.86 8.21
CA PRO A 52 2.20 -4.21 8.73
C PRO A 52 1.87 -4.15 10.21
N LEU A 53 0.76 -4.80 10.58
CA LEU A 53 0.44 -5.00 11.98
C LEU A 53 1.51 -5.90 12.61
N PRO A 54 1.94 -5.61 13.84
CA PRO A 54 2.83 -6.52 14.56
C PRO A 54 2.17 -7.90 14.66
N PRO A 55 2.96 -8.98 14.58
CA PRO A 55 2.42 -10.33 14.71
C PRO A 55 1.68 -10.47 16.04
N LYS A 56 0.46 -11.01 16.00
CA LYS A 56 -0.32 -11.25 17.22
C LYS A 56 0.46 -12.17 18.14
N PRO A 57 0.54 -11.89 19.46
CA PRO A 57 1.22 -12.77 20.39
C PRO A 57 0.60 -14.16 20.32
N LYS A 58 1.43 -15.19 20.08
CA LYS A 58 0.97 -16.58 20.19
C LYS A 58 0.52 -16.76 21.64
N LYS A 59 -0.75 -17.13 21.87
CA LYS A 59 -1.18 -17.68 23.15
C LYS A 59 -0.23 -18.84 23.45
N SER A 60 0.69 -18.67 24.40
CA SER A 60 1.45 -19.81 24.89
C SER A 60 0.42 -20.77 25.46
N ALA A 61 0.43 -22.01 24.97
CA ALA A 61 -0.32 -23.07 25.61
C ALA A 61 0.21 -23.15 27.04
N ALA A 62 -0.64 -22.80 27.99
CA ALA A 62 -0.33 -22.87 29.41
C ALA A 62 0.16 -24.30 29.73
N ALA A 63 1.22 -24.33 30.53
CA ALA A 63 1.89 -25.51 31.04
C ALA A 63 0.93 -26.70 31.25
N THR A 64 1.14 -27.77 30.49
CA THR A 64 0.67 -29.10 30.90
C THR A 64 1.87 -29.85 31.46
N THR A 65 2.31 -29.45 32.66
CA THR A 65 3.00 -30.37 33.56
C THR A 65 1.99 -31.44 33.96
N LYS A 66 2.24 -32.69 33.58
CA LYS A 66 1.53 -33.85 34.10
C LYS A 66 2.58 -34.81 34.69
N PRO A 67 2.33 -35.40 35.89
CA PRO A 67 3.34 -35.93 36.80
C PRO A 67 4.07 -37.17 36.30
#